data_AF-A0A929HYC9-F1
#
_entry.id   AF-A0A929HYC9-F1
#
_cell.length_a   1.000
_cell.length_b   1.000
_cell.length_c   1.000
_cell.angle_alpha   90.00
_cell.angle_beta   90.00
_cell.angle_gamma   90.00
#
_symmetry.space_group_name_H-M   'P 1'
#
loop_
_entity.id
_entity.type
_entity.pdbx_description
1 polymer ?
#
loop_
_entity_poly.entity_id
_entity_poly.type
_entity_poly.pdbx_seq_one_letter_code
_entity_poly.pdbx_strand_id
1 'polypeptide(L)'
;MEKFADFAIRRRLPILIGITLITLFFLFQLINPLGFFTSSKILKLKVDTNFADLLPQRHPYIKVHNQIRDTFGGANQVLIMVQVRDGDIFNQKTLSKVKEISERLETLPAVDRYKIRSITMSKMKYFKFSSGLMDV
;
A
#
# COMPACT_ATOMS: atom_id res chain seq x y z
N MET A 1 17.03 -42.98 -15.96
CA MET A 1 16.11 -42.02 -16.63
C MET A 1 15.66 -42.47 -18.01
N GLU A 2 16.36 -43.41 -18.67
CA GLU A 2 16.03 -43.89 -20.03
C GLU A 2 14.69 -44.63 -20.14
N LYS A 3 14.30 -45.42 -19.14
CA LYS A 3 13.02 -46.16 -19.14
C LYS A 3 11.77 -45.26 -19.20
N PHE A 4 11.86 -44.04 -18.66
CA PHE A 4 10.76 -43.05 -18.71
C PHE A 4 10.67 -42.38 -20.09
N ALA A 5 11.83 -42.13 -20.74
CA ALA A 5 11.88 -41.59 -22.09
C ALA A 5 11.38 -42.60 -23.13
N ASP A 6 11.78 -43.87 -23.01
CA ASP A 6 11.31 -44.94 -23.90
C ASP A 6 9.81 -45.21 -23.75
N PHE A 7 9.28 -45.10 -22.53
CA PHE A 7 7.84 -45.21 -22.27
C PHE A 7 7.06 -44.04 -22.89
N ALA A 8 7.60 -42.82 -22.79
CA ALA A 8 7.02 -41.63 -23.40
C ALA A 8 6.99 -41.73 -24.94
N ILE A 9 8.02 -42.33 -25.55
CA ILE A 9 8.12 -42.51 -27.01
C ILE A 9 7.25 -43.67 -27.51
N ARG A 10 7.18 -44.81 -26.79
CA ARG A 10 6.33 -45.96 -27.15
C ARG A 10 4.84 -45.63 -27.10
N ARG A 11 4.41 -44.80 -26.16
CA ARG A 11 3.01 -44.35 -26.00
C ARG A 11 2.83 -42.87 -26.33
N ARG A 12 3.59 -42.35 -27.31
CA ARG A 12 3.56 -40.92 -27.69
C ARG A 12 2.17 -40.41 -28.05
N LEU A 13 1.33 -41.24 -28.68
CA LEU A 13 -0.02 -40.83 -29.11
C LEU A 13 -0.95 -40.52 -27.92
N PRO A 14 -1.15 -41.41 -26.93
CA PRO A 14 -1.99 -41.09 -25.77
C PRO A 14 -1.39 -40.00 -24.87
N ILE A 15 -0.07 -39.85 -24.81
CA ILE A 15 0.57 -38.78 -24.03
C ILE A 15 0.36 -37.41 -24.69
N LEU A 16 0.53 -37.32 -26.00
CA LEU A 16 0.23 -36.09 -26.76
C LEU A 16 -1.26 -35.73 -26.67
N ILE A 17 -2.15 -36.72 -26.78
CA ILE A 17 -3.59 -36.51 -26.59
C ILE A 17 -3.86 -36.01 -25.16
N GLY A 18 -3.25 -36.62 -24.15
CA GLY A 18 -3.40 -36.20 -22.75
C GLY A 18 -2.95 -34.76 -22.50
N ILE A 19 -1.76 -34.38 -23.01
CA ILE A 19 -1.25 -33.00 -22.90
C ILE A 19 -2.16 -32.03 -23.67
N THR A 20 -2.58 -32.38 -24.88
CA THR A 20 -3.45 -31.53 -25.70
C THR A 20 -4.82 -31.33 -25.06
N LEU A 21 -5.39 -32.38 -24.47
CA LEU A 21 -6.64 -32.30 -23.71
C LEU A 21 -6.47 -31.43 -22.45
N ILE A 22 -5.34 -31.53 -21.74
CA ILE A 22 -5.03 -30.66 -20.59
C ILE A 22 -4.90 -29.20 -21.04
N THR A 23 -4.18 -28.92 -22.12
CA THR A 23 -4.05 -27.56 -22.67
C THR A 23 -5.40 -27.01 -23.13
N LEU A 24 -6.21 -27.81 -23.84
CA LEU A 24 -7.56 -27.43 -24.26
C LEU A 24 -8.50 -27.22 -23.06
N PHE A 25 -8.37 -28.02 -22.01
CA PHE A 25 -9.13 -27.87 -20.77
C PHE A 25 -8.84 -26.52 -20.09
N PHE A 26 -7.57 -26.15 -19.93
CA PHE A 26 -7.18 -24.84 -19.39
C PHE A 26 -7.58 -23.68 -20.30
N LEU A 27 -7.47 -23.85 -21.62
CA LEU A 27 -7.91 -22.84 -22.61
C LEU A 27 -9.44 -22.64 -22.57
N PHE A 28 -10.20 -23.73 -22.47
CA PHE A 28 -11.66 -23.69 -22.34
C PHE A 28 -12.10 -23.08 -21.00
N GLN A 29 -11.40 -23.39 -19.91
CA GLN A 29 -11.60 -22.77 -18.59
C GLN A 29 -11.35 -21.25 -18.64
N LEU A 30 -10.38 -20.80 -19.44
CA LEU A 30 -10.05 -19.38 -19.62
C LEU A 30 -11.10 -18.63 -20.45
N ILE A 31 -11.63 -19.25 -21.51
CA ILE A 31 -12.56 -18.61 -22.44
C ILE A 31 -13.99 -18.55 -21.89
N ASN A 32 -14.41 -19.52 -21.06
CA ASN A 32 -15.77 -19.53 -20.52
C ASN A 32 -15.95 -18.50 -19.40
N PRO A 33 -16.82 -17.49 -19.58
CA PRO A 33 -17.11 -16.52 -18.54
C PRO A 33 -17.78 -17.18 -17.32
N LEU A 34 -18.48 -18.31 -17.49
CA LEU A 34 -19.18 -19.01 -16.42
C LEU A 34 -18.25 -19.71 -15.41
N GLY A 35 -17.04 -20.15 -15.83
CA GLY A 35 -15.99 -20.65 -14.91
C GLY A 35 -15.08 -19.54 -14.37
N PHE A 36 -15.04 -18.39 -15.06
CA PHE A 36 -14.28 -17.21 -14.67
C PHE A 36 -14.93 -16.44 -13.52
N PHE A 37 -16.26 -16.50 -13.34
CA PHE A 37 -16.92 -15.83 -12.20
C PHE A 37 -16.37 -16.29 -10.84
N THR A 38 -15.98 -17.55 -10.69
CA THR A 38 -15.31 -18.09 -9.48
C THR A 38 -13.79 -17.81 -9.45
N SER A 39 -13.20 -17.36 -10.55
CA SER A 39 -11.77 -17.01 -10.70
C SER A 39 -11.50 -15.50 -10.81
N SER A 40 -12.50 -14.65 -10.54
CA SER A 40 -12.41 -13.18 -10.51
C SER A 40 -11.35 -12.59 -9.54
N LYS A 41 -10.54 -13.43 -8.90
CA LYS A 41 -9.39 -13.03 -8.07
C LYS A 41 -8.04 -13.12 -8.81
N ILE A 42 -7.91 -13.84 -9.92
CA ILE A 42 -6.64 -13.88 -10.69
C ILE A 42 -6.39 -12.55 -11.41
N LEU A 43 -7.43 -11.92 -11.98
CA LEU A 43 -7.28 -10.64 -12.68
C LEU A 43 -7.09 -9.44 -11.73
N LYS A 44 -7.22 -9.66 -10.42
CA LYS A 44 -6.95 -8.68 -9.37
C LYS A 44 -5.62 -8.97 -8.69
N LEU A 45 -4.61 -9.36 -9.46
CA LEU A 45 -3.25 -9.43 -8.96
C LEU A 45 -2.75 -7.98 -8.74
N LYS A 46 -3.17 -7.43 -7.61
CA LYS A 46 -2.78 -6.10 -7.17
C LYS A 46 -1.40 -6.22 -6.56
N VAL A 47 -0.37 -5.88 -7.33
CA VAL A 47 1.00 -5.81 -6.84
C VAL A 47 1.12 -4.52 -6.02
N ASP A 48 0.73 -4.60 -4.74
CA ASP A 48 0.96 -3.54 -3.78
C ASP A 48 2.29 -3.81 -3.08
N THR A 49 3.25 -2.89 -3.17
CA THR A 49 4.50 -2.96 -2.40
C THR A 49 4.28 -2.21 -1.09
N ASN A 50 3.95 -2.94 -0.03
CA ASN A 50 3.88 -2.37 1.31
C ASN A 50 5.20 -2.63 2.05
N PHE A 51 5.86 -1.57 2.52
CA PHE A 51 7.09 -1.68 3.32
C PHE A 51 6.91 -2.58 4.56
N ALA A 52 5.70 -2.64 5.11
CA ALA A 52 5.41 -3.52 6.24
C ALA A 52 5.57 -5.01 5.89
N ASP A 53 5.34 -5.41 4.64
CA ASP A 53 5.39 -6.82 4.21
C ASP A 53 6.82 -7.32 4.02
N LEU A 54 7.79 -6.39 3.89
CA LEU A 54 9.21 -6.70 3.85
C LEU A 54 9.79 -7.06 5.22
N LEU A 55 9.03 -6.83 6.30
CA LEU A 55 9.46 -7.11 7.68
C LEU A 55 9.15 -8.57 8.08
N PRO A 56 9.94 -9.17 8.99
CA PRO A 56 9.71 -10.54 9.47
C PRO A 56 8.46 -10.61 10.36
N GLN A 57 7.32 -10.94 9.75
CA GLN A 57 6.00 -10.95 10.40
C GLN A 57 5.89 -11.89 11.62
N ARG A 58 6.76 -12.90 11.71
CA ARG A 58 6.76 -13.86 12.82
C ARG A 58 7.39 -13.31 14.10
N HIS A 59 8.14 -12.21 14.02
CA HIS A 59 8.87 -11.65 15.15
C HIS A 59 7.90 -11.01 16.17
N PRO A 60 8.05 -11.25 17.49
CA PRO A 60 7.12 -10.77 18.51
C PRO A 60 6.97 -9.24 18.53
N TYR A 61 8.06 -8.49 18.26
CA TYR A 61 8.01 -7.03 18.16
C TYR A 61 7.11 -6.54 17.01
N ILE A 62 7.19 -7.18 15.84
CA ILE A 62 6.36 -6.81 14.68
C ILE A 62 4.88 -7.11 14.96
N LYS A 63 4.58 -8.20 15.69
CA LYS A 63 3.21 -8.52 16.10
C LYS A 63 2.61 -7.44 17.00
N VAL A 64 3.36 -7.02 18.03
CA VAL A 64 2.92 -5.95 18.93
C VAL A 64 2.79 -4.64 18.17
N HIS A 65 3.77 -4.29 17.33
CA HIS A 65 3.69 -3.11 16.48
C HIS A 65 2.44 -3.11 15.60
N ASN A 66 2.15 -4.21 14.90
CA ASN A 66 0.97 -4.33 14.04
C ASN A 66 -0.35 -4.21 14.84
N GLN A 67 -0.39 -4.66 16.09
CA GLN A 67 -1.58 -4.53 16.96
C GLN A 67 -1.85 -3.08 17.38
N ILE A 68 -0.80 -2.29 17.63
CA ILE A 68 -0.94 -0.91 18.13
C ILE A 68 -0.93 0.15 17.01
N ARG A 69 -0.38 -0.18 15.84
CA ARG A 69 -0.18 0.76 14.73
C ARG A 69 -1.46 1.46 14.30
N ASP A 70 -2.58 0.73 14.26
CA ASP A 70 -3.85 1.30 13.82
C ASP A 70 -4.44 2.28 14.86
N THR A 71 -4.13 2.10 16.15
CA THR A 71 -4.57 2.99 17.23
C THR A 71 -3.79 4.30 17.25
N PHE A 72 -2.47 4.25 17.07
CA PHE A 72 -1.62 5.46 17.10
C PHE A 72 -1.61 6.22 15.76
N GLY A 73 -2.21 5.64 14.71
CA GLY A 73 -2.14 6.17 13.35
C GLY A 73 -0.98 5.55 12.60
N GLY A 74 -1.29 4.98 11.44
CA GLY A 74 -0.30 4.29 10.60
C GLY A 74 0.83 5.20 10.13
N ALA A 75 1.84 4.58 9.52
CA ALA A 75 3.08 5.22 9.04
C ALA A 75 2.89 6.27 7.92
N ASN A 76 1.66 6.56 7.51
CA ASN A 76 1.35 7.48 6.43
C ASN A 76 1.23 8.91 6.98
N GLN A 77 2.38 9.54 7.18
CA GLN A 77 2.48 10.94 7.58
C GLN A 77 2.87 11.81 6.38
N VAL A 78 2.23 12.97 6.25
CA VAL A 78 2.59 13.96 5.23
C VAL A 78 3.08 15.22 5.94
N LEU A 79 4.31 15.64 5.64
CA LEU A 79 4.88 16.89 6.12
C LEU A 79 4.82 17.94 5.01
N ILE A 80 4.21 19.09 5.31
CA ILE A 80 4.12 20.22 4.39
C ILE A 80 4.97 21.36 4.96
N MET A 81 5.97 21.79 4.20
CA MET A 81 6.84 22.90 4.55
C MET A 81 6.49 24.13 3.71
N VAL A 82 6.33 25.28 4.36
CA VAL A 82 6.10 26.57 3.70
C VAL A 82 7.29 27.47 3.97
N GLN A 83 7.98 27.88 2.91
CA GLN A 83 9.11 28.80 2.96
C GLN A 83 8.73 30.15 2.38
N VAL A 84 9.12 31.23 3.07
CA VAL A 84 9.04 32.60 2.55
C VAL A 84 10.37 32.93 1.88
N ARG A 85 10.34 33.54 0.69
CA ARG A 85 11.56 33.89 -0.06
C ARG A 85 12.32 35.05 0.58
N ASP A 86 11.58 36.07 1.01
CA ASP A 86 12.13 37.30 1.57
C ASP A 86 11.44 37.64 2.89
N GLY A 87 12.21 37.87 3.95
CA GLY A 87 11.69 38.21 5.29
C GLY A 87 11.35 36.99 6.15
N ASP A 88 10.39 37.16 7.06
CA ASP A 88 10.00 36.13 8.04
C ASP A 88 8.65 35.46 7.75
N ILE A 89 8.36 34.40 8.50
CA ILE A 89 7.09 33.66 8.42
C ILE A 89 5.94 34.34 9.20
N PHE A 90 6.24 35.30 10.09
CA PHE A 90 5.31 35.92 11.03
C PHE A 90 4.58 37.11 10.42
N ASN A 91 4.24 37.01 9.14
CA ASN A 91 3.43 37.99 8.44
C ASN A 91 2.01 37.46 8.18
N GLN A 92 1.04 38.37 8.11
CA GLN A 92 -0.37 38.01 7.96
C GLN A 92 -0.63 37.20 6.69
N LYS A 93 0.06 37.49 5.59
CA LYS A 93 -0.13 36.80 4.31
C LYS A 93 0.31 35.34 4.40
N THR A 94 1.46 35.05 5.00
CA THR A 94 1.98 33.69 5.18
C THR A 94 1.12 32.91 6.17
N LEU A 95 0.80 33.48 7.33
CA LEU A 95 -0.01 32.79 8.34
C LEU A 95 -1.43 32.51 7.84
N SER A 96 -2.05 33.44 7.11
CA SER A 96 -3.37 33.20 6.49
C SER A 96 -3.33 32.06 5.48
N LYS A 97 -2.26 31.96 4.67
CA LYS A 97 -2.08 30.83 3.74
C LYS A 97 -1.91 29.50 4.46
N VAL A 98 -1.08 29.45 5.50
CA VAL A 98 -0.88 28.22 6.29
C VAL A 98 -2.18 27.79 6.97
N LYS A 99 -2.96 28.76 7.46
CA LYS A 99 -4.29 28.52 8.02
C LYS A 99 -5.25 27.94 6.97
N GLU A 100 -5.33 28.56 5.79
CA GLU A 100 -6.18 28.08 4.69
C GLU A 100 -5.82 26.66 4.26
N ILE A 101 -4.51 26.35 4.15
CA ILE A 101 -4.04 24.98 3.84
C ILE A 101 -4.52 24.01 4.93
N SER A 102 -4.38 24.38 6.20
CA SER A 102 -4.78 23.54 7.33
C SER A 102 -6.29 23.27 7.33
N GLU A 103 -7.10 24.31 7.11
CA GLU A 103 -8.57 24.21 7.04
C GLU A 103 -9.03 23.37 5.85
N ARG A 104 -8.40 23.52 4.68
CA ARG A 104 -8.70 22.68 3.51
C ARG A 104 -8.37 21.21 3.76
N LEU A 105 -7.25 20.91 4.42
CA LEU A 105 -6.89 19.54 4.77
C LEU A 105 -7.90 18.90 5.72
N GLU A 106 -8.50 19.66 6.64
CA GLU A 106 -9.58 19.16 7.49
C GLU A 106 -10.81 18.72 6.69
N THR A 107 -11.09 19.36 5.55
CA THR A 107 -12.26 18.98 4.74
C THR A 107 -12.09 17.66 3.99
N LEU A 108 -10.86 17.17 3.82
CA LEU A 108 -10.59 15.96 3.03
C LEU A 108 -11.01 14.69 3.78
N PRO A 109 -11.76 13.77 3.14
CA PRO A 109 -12.25 12.55 3.80
C PRO A 109 -11.13 11.55 4.15
N ALA A 110 -9.99 11.63 3.46
CA ALA A 110 -8.84 10.76 3.69
C ALA A 110 -7.91 11.24 4.82
N VAL A 111 -8.20 12.39 5.44
CA VAL A 111 -7.35 13.00 6.47
C VAL A 111 -8.04 12.92 7.83
N ASP A 112 -7.33 12.40 8.83
CA ASP A 112 -7.79 12.41 10.21
C ASP A 112 -7.65 13.83 10.80
N ARG A 113 -8.78 14.53 10.92
CA ARG A 113 -8.88 15.91 11.40
C ARG A 113 -8.28 16.11 12.80
N TYR A 114 -8.33 15.08 13.64
CA TYR A 114 -7.78 15.15 14.99
C TYR A 114 -6.24 15.14 14.99
N LYS A 115 -5.62 14.55 13.95
CA LYS A 115 -4.16 14.37 13.82
C LYS A 115 -3.44 15.45 13.02
N ILE A 116 -4.16 16.39 12.41
CA ILE A 116 -3.52 17.54 11.73
C ILE A 116 -2.79 18.39 12.78
N ARG A 117 -1.51 18.72 12.57
CA ARG A 117 -0.75 19.63 13.44
C ARG A 117 -0.23 20.78 12.59
N SER A 118 -0.55 22.01 12.97
CA SER A 118 -0.14 23.22 12.24
C SER A 118 0.09 24.37 13.21
N ILE A 119 0.99 25.27 12.84
CA ILE A 119 1.38 26.44 13.65
C ILE A 119 0.23 27.42 13.85
N THR A 120 -0.78 27.40 12.98
CA THR A 120 -1.93 28.31 13.02
C THR A 120 -3.10 27.78 13.84
N MET A 121 -3.01 26.57 14.38
CA MET A 121 -4.10 25.93 15.11
C MET A 121 -3.95 26.12 16.62
N SER A 122 -5.04 26.43 17.31
CA SER A 122 -5.06 26.67 18.77
C SER A 122 -4.62 25.46 19.62
N LYS A 123 -4.64 24.25 19.04
CA LYS A 123 -4.16 23.03 19.69
C LYS A 123 -2.63 22.91 19.73
N MET A 124 -1.91 23.79 19.04
CA MET A 124 -0.45 23.82 19.01
C MET A 124 0.05 24.77 20.11
N LYS A 125 0.59 24.21 21.19
CA LYS A 125 1.12 24.98 22.34
C LYS A 125 2.65 25.03 22.37
N TYR A 126 3.31 23.98 21.90
CA TYR A 126 4.75 23.85 21.88
C TYR A 126 5.17 23.11 20.61
N PHE A 127 6.23 23.57 19.97
CA PHE A 127 6.75 23.00 18.74
C PHE A 127 8.28 23.01 18.77
N LYS A 128 8.89 21.83 18.71
CA LYS A 128 10.34 21.68 18.68
C LYS A 128 10.72 20.77 17.52
N PHE A 129 11.52 21.30 16.59
CA PHE A 129 12.17 20.46 15.59
C PHE A 129 13.45 19.89 16.19
N SER A 130 13.46 18.58 16.44
CA SER A 130 14.70 17.83 16.64
C SER A 130 15.14 17.27 15.30
N SER A 131 16.44 17.32 15.00
CA SER A 131 17.02 16.94 13.72
C SER A 131 16.60 15.53 13.27
N GLY A 132 15.56 15.44 12.44
CA GLY A 132 15.07 14.22 11.81
C GLY A 132 13.76 13.63 12.35
N LEU A 133 13.26 14.06 13.51
CA LEU A 133 11.99 13.60 14.07
C LEU A 133 11.25 14.77 14.71
N MET A 134 10.01 15.00 14.27
CA MET A 134 9.13 16.01 14.84
C MET A 134 8.53 15.46 16.13
N ASP A 135 9.15 15.77 17.26
CA ASP A 135 8.58 15.48 18.59
C ASP A 135 7.49 16.52 18.88
N VAL A 136 6.25 16.05 18.99
CA VAL A 136 5.04 16.85 19.27
C VAL A 136 4.38 16.33 20.53
#